data_AF-A0A914S8K7-F1
#
_entry.id   AF-A0A914S8K7-F1
#
_cell.length_a   1.000
_cell.length_b   1.000
_cell.length_c   1.000
_cell.angle_alpha   90.00
_cell.angle_beta   90.00
_cell.angle_gamma   90.00
#
_symmetry.space_group_name_H-M   'P 1'
#
loop_
_entity.id
_entity.type
_entity.pdbx_description
1 polymer ?
#
loop_
_entity_poly.entity_id
_entity_poly.type
_entity_poly.pdbx_seq_one_letter_code
_entity_poly.pdbx_strand_id
1 'polypeptide(L)'
;MRLIYGPRQCLLTTYRMICPFPAAGNNVETVNFEIGASSVVERQMKFHEFALTKSDNKPREFVSCMSRMIAFEDWALFLVQMETFRYYGGNLVVVYVECALKKLNELMKVYEKDGLIKIRKAYKGSSNPNIPYDPDAQTEYANQMTNSHMCLYEFRESAEFISFTDWDDVLVGPNFGKISTPFAEVFRQVSTLNPFAASFSISRYPFINEKAFRPKSYQFSLELLFNQLHYSTKIEPPKVVVRPQLVAGVWIHNLIYAESDKYYEMKVNSTNAALLHLKNLIIDEEETEVTLNKLMFSENGSHLIDGKVLQQNMVKMFEKHNFTFDLSAFSHSQIFHKLISKCYSSIEKSASDNSLIFCPTHKACIYPDQNVTVIKVKTSFKHPKIVAGSIWHERKDVSFVESHKGCL
;
A
#
# COMPACT_ATOMS: atom_id res chain seq x y z
N MET A 1 -15.22 -14.35 16.82
CA MET A 1 -15.02 -13.28 15.82
C MET A 1 -14.54 -12.04 16.57
N ARG A 2 -13.46 -11.39 16.12
CA ARG A 2 -13.05 -10.08 16.66
C ARG A 2 -13.32 -9.03 15.58
N LEU A 3 -14.05 -7.98 15.94
CA LEU A 3 -14.30 -6.84 15.07
C LEU A 3 -13.00 -6.08 14.87
N ILE A 4 -12.69 -5.66 13.64
CA ILE A 4 -11.60 -4.75 13.35
C ILE A 4 -12.24 -3.41 13.04
N TYR A 5 -12.15 -2.47 13.99
CA TYR A 5 -12.90 -1.22 13.92
C TYR A 5 -12.46 -0.34 12.75
N GLY A 6 -13.35 -0.17 11.77
CA GLY A 6 -13.30 0.94 10.82
C GLY A 6 -13.97 2.21 11.37
N PRO A 7 -13.90 3.34 10.64
CA PRO A 7 -14.64 4.56 10.97
C PRO A 7 -16.13 4.27 11.14
N ARG A 8 -16.75 4.83 12.20
CA ARG A 8 -18.15 4.57 12.56
C ARG A 8 -19.16 5.00 11.49
N GLN A 9 -18.74 5.86 10.56
CA GLN A 9 -19.55 6.35 9.45
C GLN A 9 -19.72 5.32 8.32
N CYS A 10 -18.92 4.25 8.31
CA CYS A 10 -18.98 3.21 7.29
C CYS A 10 -20.02 2.15 7.65
N LEU A 11 -20.89 1.80 6.70
CA LEU A 11 -21.86 0.71 6.90
C LEU A 11 -21.20 -0.67 6.93
N LEU A 12 -20.06 -0.81 6.25
CA LEU A 12 -19.30 -2.05 6.19
C LEU A 12 -18.01 -1.91 6.99
N THR A 13 -17.59 -3.02 7.59
CA THR A 13 -16.37 -3.11 8.37
C THR A 13 -15.77 -4.51 8.26
N THR A 14 -14.51 -4.65 8.67
CA THR A 14 -13.76 -5.89 8.54
C THR A 14 -13.85 -6.70 9.82
N TYR A 15 -14.10 -8.01 9.69
CA TYR A 15 -14.09 -8.94 10.81
C TYR A 15 -12.97 -9.96 10.66
N ARG A 16 -12.29 -10.26 11.77
CA ARG A 16 -11.40 -11.41 11.87
C ARG A 16 -12.16 -12.60 12.46
N MET A 17 -12.12 -13.71 11.73
CA MET A 17 -12.52 -15.03 12.24
C MET A 17 -11.27 -15.89 12.40
N ILE A 18 -11.10 -16.47 13.58
CA ILE A 18 -10.02 -17.41 13.87
C ILE A 18 -10.67 -18.80 13.85
N CYS A 19 -10.16 -19.68 13.00
CA CYS A 19 -10.59 -21.07 12.96
C CYS A 19 -9.55 -21.93 13.70
N PRO A 20 -9.97 -22.85 14.59
CA PRO A 20 -9.05 -23.85 15.12
C PRO A 20 -8.66 -24.80 13.99
N PHE A 21 -7.45 -24.66 13.45
CA PHE A 21 -6.92 -25.60 12.45
C PHE A 21 -6.36 -26.84 13.13
N PRO A 22 -6.53 -28.04 12.54
CA PRO A 22 -5.80 -29.23 12.98
C PRO A 22 -4.28 -29.01 12.83
N ALA A 23 -3.50 -29.72 13.66
CA ALA A 23 -2.05 -29.59 13.74
C ALA A 23 -1.34 -29.64 12.37
N ALA A 24 -0.17 -29.00 12.30
CA ALA A 24 0.66 -28.89 11.10
C ALA A 24 0.80 -30.23 10.34
N GLY A 25 0.47 -30.23 9.05
CA GLY A 25 0.61 -31.40 8.16
C GLY A 25 -0.59 -31.66 7.25
N ASN A 26 -1.76 -31.14 7.58
CA ASN A 26 -2.94 -31.24 6.71
C ASN A 26 -3.07 -30.00 5.82
N ASN A 27 -2.93 -30.17 4.52
CA ASN A 27 -3.26 -29.14 3.53
C ASN A 27 -4.78 -28.93 3.51
N VAL A 28 -5.26 -27.97 4.31
CA VAL A 28 -6.66 -27.57 4.30
C VAL A 28 -6.85 -26.57 3.17
N GLU A 29 -7.50 -27.00 2.09
CA GLU A 29 -7.80 -26.11 0.95
C GLU A 29 -9.14 -25.38 1.12
N THR A 30 -10.03 -25.94 1.95
CA THR A 30 -11.36 -25.40 2.21
C THR A 30 -11.76 -25.45 3.67
N VAL A 31 -12.58 -24.49 4.10
CA VAL A 31 -13.17 -24.46 5.46
C VAL A 31 -14.69 -24.39 5.34
N ASN A 32 -15.39 -25.15 6.17
CA ASN A 32 -16.83 -25.07 6.29
C ASN A 32 -17.20 -24.12 7.43
N PHE A 33 -17.95 -23.06 7.12
CA PHE A 33 -18.56 -22.24 8.16
C PHE A 33 -20.04 -22.55 8.27
N GLU A 34 -20.50 -22.59 9.52
CA GLU A 34 -21.91 -22.61 9.84
C GLU A 34 -22.39 -21.17 10.06
N ILE A 35 -23.33 -20.73 9.23
CA ILE A 35 -23.96 -19.41 9.39
C ILE A 35 -25.42 -19.65 9.74
N GLY A 36 -25.78 -19.35 10.99
CA GLY A 36 -27.15 -19.35 11.47
C GLY A 36 -27.71 -17.93 11.56
N ALA A 37 -28.96 -17.76 11.19
CA ALA A 37 -29.73 -16.56 11.55
C ALA A 37 -30.63 -16.91 12.74
N SER A 38 -30.50 -16.19 13.84
CA SER A 38 -31.42 -16.30 14.97
C SER A 38 -32.69 -15.49 14.66
N SER A 39 -33.67 -16.11 13.99
CA SER A 39 -35.06 -15.68 14.15
C SER A 39 -35.72 -16.57 15.20
N VAL A 40 -36.70 -16.02 15.92
CA VAL A 40 -37.39 -16.66 17.07
C VAL A 40 -38.11 -17.98 16.70
N VAL A 41 -38.17 -18.35 15.41
CA VAL A 41 -39.06 -19.42 14.91
C VAL A 41 -38.34 -20.59 14.23
N GLU A 42 -37.09 -20.47 13.77
CA GLU A 42 -36.39 -21.65 13.21
C GLU A 42 -34.87 -21.40 13.07
N ARG A 43 -34.03 -22.27 13.65
CA ARG A 43 -32.58 -22.28 13.35
C ARG A 43 -32.37 -22.99 12.01
N GLN A 44 -32.40 -22.25 10.93
CA GLN A 44 -31.88 -22.75 9.66
C GLN A 44 -30.34 -22.62 9.70
N MET A 45 -29.64 -23.73 9.51
CA MET A 45 -28.19 -23.78 9.47
C MET A 45 -27.78 -24.24 8.07
N LYS A 46 -26.89 -23.49 7.40
CA LYS A 46 -26.27 -23.95 6.17
C LYS A 46 -24.76 -23.90 6.30
N PHE A 47 -24.14 -25.00 5.91
CA PHE A 47 -22.70 -25.07 5.69
C PHE A 47 -22.39 -24.42 4.36
N HIS A 48 -21.40 -23.53 4.39
CA HIS A 48 -20.81 -22.99 3.18
C HIS A 48 -19.31 -23.29 3.19
N GLU A 49 -18.83 -23.81 2.07
CA GLU A 49 -17.43 -24.13 1.87
C GLU A 49 -16.71 -22.91 1.29
N PHE A 50 -15.54 -22.58 1.83
CA PHE A 50 -14.75 -21.44 1.39
C PHE A 50 -13.38 -21.89 0.96
N ALA A 51 -12.97 -21.52 -0.26
CA ALA A 51 -11.59 -21.66 -0.70
C ALA A 51 -10.69 -20.72 0.11
N LEU A 52 -9.62 -21.27 0.67
CA LEU A 52 -8.62 -20.49 1.38
C LEU A 52 -7.60 -19.90 0.41
N THR A 53 -7.23 -18.64 0.63
CA THR A 53 -6.04 -18.06 -0.01
C THR A 53 -4.81 -18.75 0.58
N LYS A 54 -3.94 -19.29 -0.27
CA LYS A 54 -2.69 -19.94 0.18
C LYS A 54 -1.76 -18.91 0.82
N SER A 55 -1.17 -19.27 1.95
CA SER A 55 -0.08 -18.52 2.57
C SER A 55 1.17 -18.56 1.68
N ASP A 56 1.99 -17.51 1.77
CA ASP A 56 3.36 -17.54 1.29
C ASP A 56 4.19 -18.36 2.29
N ASN A 57 5.02 -19.26 1.78
CA ASN A 57 5.86 -20.15 2.58
C ASN A 57 7.36 -19.91 2.32
N LYS A 58 7.72 -18.91 1.51
CA LYS A 58 9.13 -18.60 1.19
C LYS A 58 9.67 -17.66 2.26
N PRO A 59 10.67 -18.06 3.07
CA PRO A 59 11.22 -17.18 4.10
C PRO A 59 11.67 -15.82 3.54
N ARG A 60 11.29 -14.75 4.23
CA ARG A 60 11.58 -13.35 3.89
C ARG A 60 11.91 -12.62 5.18
N GLU A 61 12.96 -11.83 5.16
CA GLU A 61 13.36 -11.01 6.30
C GLU A 61 12.50 -9.74 6.36
N PHE A 62 12.18 -9.14 5.22
CA PHE A 62 11.41 -7.89 5.17
C PHE A 62 10.48 -7.82 3.96
N VAL A 63 9.18 -7.63 4.23
CA VAL A 63 8.13 -7.44 3.23
C VAL A 63 7.50 -6.06 3.41
N SER A 64 7.21 -5.35 2.32
CA SER A 64 6.39 -4.13 2.37
C SER A 64 5.02 -4.38 1.75
N CYS A 65 3.97 -4.12 2.52
CA CYS A 65 2.59 -4.14 2.08
C CYS A 65 2.15 -2.71 1.78
N MET A 66 2.07 -2.37 0.49
CA MET A 66 1.69 -1.03 0.06
C MET A 66 0.18 -0.85 0.12
N SER A 67 -0.26 0.39 0.32
CA SER A 67 -1.66 0.75 0.14
C SER A 67 -2.15 0.52 -1.29
N ARG A 68 -3.46 0.53 -1.46
CA ARG A 68 -4.10 0.19 -2.74
C ARG A 68 -3.78 1.22 -3.81
N MET A 69 -3.40 0.76 -5.00
CA MET A 69 -3.32 1.62 -6.18
C MET A 69 -4.71 1.86 -6.78
N ILE A 70 -5.21 3.07 -6.61
CA ILE A 70 -6.50 3.55 -7.15
C ILE A 70 -6.18 4.68 -8.10
N ALA A 71 -6.40 4.45 -9.40
CA ALA A 71 -6.01 5.38 -10.45
C ALA A 71 -4.57 5.88 -10.31
N PHE A 72 -3.66 4.95 -10.02
CA PHE A 72 -2.26 5.27 -9.74
C PHE A 72 -1.48 5.55 -11.04
N GLU A 73 -0.76 6.68 -11.05
CA GLU A 73 -0.03 7.19 -12.21
C GLU A 73 1.37 7.74 -11.89
N ASP A 74 1.72 7.90 -10.61
CA ASP A 74 3.00 8.47 -10.17
C ASP A 74 4.15 7.46 -10.30
N TRP A 75 4.59 7.25 -11.53
CA TRP A 75 5.71 6.37 -11.86
C TRP A 75 7.00 6.76 -11.15
N ALA A 76 7.23 8.06 -10.89
CA ALA A 76 8.44 8.53 -10.22
C ALA A 76 8.47 8.10 -8.74
N LEU A 77 7.35 8.27 -8.03
CA LEU A 77 7.21 7.77 -6.66
C LEU A 77 7.37 6.25 -6.60
N PHE A 78 6.79 5.54 -7.58
CA PHE A 78 6.98 4.10 -7.71
C PHE A 78 8.47 3.72 -7.82
N LEU A 79 9.23 4.37 -8.70
CA LEU A 79 10.67 4.10 -8.87
C LEU A 79 11.47 4.41 -7.61
N VAL A 80 11.23 5.57 -7.00
CA VAL A 80 11.89 5.97 -5.73
C VAL A 80 11.62 4.92 -4.66
N GLN A 81 10.37 4.49 -4.51
CA GLN A 81 9.97 3.50 -3.51
C GLN A 81 10.64 2.14 -3.75
N MET A 82 10.65 1.66 -5.01
CA MET A 82 11.21 0.36 -5.35
C MET A 82 12.73 0.33 -5.18
N GLU A 83 13.44 1.34 -5.69
CA GLU A 83 14.89 1.37 -5.62
C GLU A 83 15.39 1.60 -4.19
N THR A 84 14.72 2.46 -3.41
CA THR A 84 15.05 2.65 -2.00
C THR A 84 14.82 1.35 -1.21
N PHE A 85 13.69 0.67 -1.46
CA PHE A 85 13.39 -0.58 -0.77
C PHE A 85 14.41 -1.67 -1.10
N ARG A 86 14.81 -1.81 -2.37
CA ARG A 86 15.86 -2.73 -2.81
C ARG A 86 17.20 -2.39 -2.15
N TYR A 87 17.56 -1.11 -2.07
CA TYR A 87 18.83 -0.66 -1.49
C TYR A 87 19.00 -1.06 -0.02
N TYR A 88 17.93 -1.00 0.77
CA TYR A 88 17.94 -1.44 2.17
C TYR A 88 17.59 -2.93 2.34
N GLY A 89 17.77 -3.75 1.30
CA GLY A 89 17.66 -5.21 1.40
C GLY A 89 16.23 -5.74 1.54
N GLY A 90 15.22 -4.97 1.15
CA GLY A 90 13.83 -5.43 1.15
C GLY A 90 13.62 -6.63 0.20
N ASN A 91 12.89 -7.66 0.65
CA ASN A 91 12.76 -8.91 -0.13
C ASN A 91 11.53 -8.94 -1.05
N LEU A 92 10.45 -8.22 -0.69
CA LEU A 92 9.22 -8.20 -1.47
C LEU A 92 8.37 -6.96 -1.18
N VAL A 93 7.83 -6.34 -2.23
CA VAL A 93 6.78 -5.33 -2.13
C VAL A 93 5.48 -5.91 -2.68
N VAL A 94 4.42 -5.92 -1.88
CA VAL A 94 3.11 -6.43 -2.26
C VAL A 94 2.24 -5.26 -2.70
N VAL A 95 1.72 -5.36 -3.92
CA VAL A 95 1.03 -4.26 -4.60
C VAL A 95 -0.40 -4.68 -4.92
N TYR A 96 -1.38 -4.00 -4.35
CA TYR A 96 -2.80 -4.22 -4.67
C TYR A 96 -3.27 -3.22 -5.72
N VAL A 97 -3.40 -3.66 -6.96
CA VAL A 97 -3.87 -2.84 -8.07
C VAL A 97 -5.39 -2.93 -8.16
N GLU A 98 -6.09 -1.81 -8.01
CA GLU A 98 -7.46 -1.66 -8.51
C GLU A 98 -7.46 -1.07 -9.91
N CYS A 99 -6.72 0.01 -10.08
CA CYS A 99 -6.52 0.63 -11.37
C CYS A 99 -5.21 1.41 -11.43
N ALA A 100 -4.47 1.26 -12.52
CA ALA A 100 -3.22 1.98 -12.78
C ALA A 100 -3.05 2.24 -14.28
N LEU A 101 -2.25 3.24 -14.65
CA LEU A 101 -1.86 3.46 -16.05
C LEU A 101 -1.26 2.20 -16.66
N LYS A 102 -1.59 1.90 -17.93
CA LYS A 102 -1.09 0.71 -18.62
C LYS A 102 0.44 0.67 -18.64
N LYS A 103 1.09 1.80 -18.92
CA LYS A 103 2.55 1.92 -18.93
C LYS A 103 3.18 1.69 -17.57
N LEU A 104 2.54 2.18 -16.50
CA LEU A 104 2.99 1.90 -15.13
C LEU A 104 2.80 0.43 -14.76
N ASN A 105 1.73 -0.20 -15.22
CA ASN A 105 1.53 -1.64 -15.05
C ASN A 105 2.55 -2.49 -15.84
N GLU A 106 2.97 -2.04 -17.03
CA GLU A 106 4.08 -2.64 -17.78
C GLU A 106 5.39 -2.54 -16.99
N LEU A 107 5.71 -1.37 -16.42
CA LEU A 107 6.85 -1.18 -15.53
C LEU A 107 6.80 -2.08 -14.29
N MET A 108 5.65 -2.15 -13.62
CA MET A 108 5.45 -3.04 -12.47
C MET A 108 5.75 -4.50 -12.82
N LYS A 109 5.32 -4.99 -13.99
CA LYS A 109 5.63 -6.36 -14.43
C LYS A 109 7.12 -6.63 -14.59
N VAL A 110 7.93 -5.62 -14.91
CA VAL A 110 9.39 -5.76 -14.96
C VAL A 110 9.94 -6.03 -13.56
N TYR A 111 9.50 -5.25 -12.56
CA TYR A 111 9.88 -5.48 -11.17
C TYR A 111 9.32 -6.79 -10.59
N GLU A 112 8.16 -7.25 -11.07
CA GLU A 112 7.59 -8.55 -10.69
C GLU A 112 8.46 -9.69 -11.24
N LYS A 113 8.90 -9.57 -12.49
CA LYS A 113 9.84 -10.50 -13.12
C LYS A 113 11.21 -10.50 -12.44
N ASP A 114 11.65 -9.36 -11.92
CA ASP A 114 12.87 -9.27 -11.11
C ASP A 114 12.71 -9.90 -9.71
N GLY A 115 11.47 -10.18 -9.29
CA GLY A 115 11.14 -10.78 -8.00
C GLY A 115 11.03 -9.78 -6.85
N LEU A 116 11.15 -8.47 -7.12
CA LEU A 116 11.03 -7.42 -6.09
C LEU A 116 9.58 -7.16 -5.70
N ILE A 117 8.64 -7.27 -6.64
CA ILE A 117 7.22 -7.03 -6.33
C ILE A 117 6.35 -8.25 -6.57
N LYS A 118 5.21 -8.29 -5.88
CA LYS A 118 4.12 -9.26 -6.10
C LYS A 118 2.84 -8.49 -6.40
N ILE A 119 2.35 -8.57 -7.63
CA ILE A 119 1.12 -7.87 -8.02
C ILE A 119 -0.09 -8.69 -7.55
N ARG A 120 -1.03 -8.00 -6.92
CA ARG A 120 -2.29 -8.54 -6.42
C ARG A 120 -3.43 -7.71 -7.00
N LYS A 121 -4.56 -8.37 -7.24
CA LYS A 121 -5.80 -7.71 -7.64
C LYS A 121 -6.48 -7.22 -6.37
N ALA A 122 -6.76 -5.93 -6.30
CA ALA A 122 -7.39 -5.35 -5.12
C ALA A 122 -8.80 -5.93 -4.88
N TYR A 123 -9.23 -5.95 -3.61
CA TYR A 123 -10.58 -6.37 -3.26
C TYR A 123 -11.62 -5.39 -3.82
N LYS A 124 -12.66 -5.91 -4.47
CA LYS A 124 -13.79 -5.10 -4.94
C LYS A 124 -15.06 -5.65 -4.33
N GLY A 125 -15.94 -4.78 -3.87
CA GLY A 125 -17.27 -5.12 -3.39
C GLY A 125 -18.21 -5.52 -4.52
N SER A 126 -19.28 -6.23 -4.16
CA SER A 126 -20.28 -6.71 -5.12
C SER A 126 -21.28 -5.61 -5.51
N SER A 127 -21.36 -5.29 -6.80
CA SER A 127 -22.38 -4.37 -7.34
C SER A 127 -23.75 -5.05 -7.56
N ASN A 128 -24.22 -5.83 -6.59
CA ASN A 128 -25.49 -6.57 -6.73
C ASN A 128 -26.67 -5.59 -6.69
N PRO A 129 -27.59 -5.58 -7.69
CA PRO A 129 -28.72 -4.67 -7.72
C PRO A 129 -29.65 -4.74 -6.51
N ASN A 130 -29.64 -5.85 -5.77
CA ASN A 130 -30.44 -6.04 -4.56
C ASN A 130 -29.81 -5.37 -3.31
N ILE A 131 -28.58 -4.85 -3.40
CA ILE A 131 -27.97 -4.05 -2.33
C ILE A 131 -28.26 -2.57 -2.64
N PRO A 132 -28.92 -1.82 -1.73
CA PRO A 132 -29.32 -0.43 -1.99
C PRO A 132 -28.16 0.58 -1.90
N TYR A 133 -26.92 0.12 -1.81
CA TYR A 133 -25.71 0.93 -1.69
C TYR A 133 -24.54 0.27 -2.44
N ASP A 134 -23.55 1.06 -2.84
CA ASP A 134 -22.27 0.55 -3.35
C ASP A 134 -21.38 0.10 -2.18
N PRO A 135 -21.03 -1.19 -2.05
CA PRO A 135 -20.17 -1.65 -0.96
C PRO A 135 -18.80 -0.98 -0.91
N ASP A 136 -18.19 -0.64 -2.07
CA ASP A 136 -16.89 0.05 -2.09
C ASP A 136 -16.99 1.50 -1.60
N ALA A 137 -18.19 2.09 -1.67
CA ALA A 137 -18.49 3.40 -1.11
C ALA A 137 -18.78 3.35 0.41
N GLN A 138 -18.90 2.15 0.98
CA GLN A 138 -19.26 1.92 2.38
C GLN A 138 -18.14 1.26 3.19
N THR A 139 -16.92 1.26 2.64
CA THR A 139 -15.70 0.74 3.26
C THR A 139 -14.62 1.81 3.29
N GLU A 140 -13.86 1.89 4.36
CA GLU A 140 -12.90 2.96 4.59
C GLU A 140 -11.71 2.93 3.62
N TYR A 141 -11.33 4.13 3.16
CA TYR A 141 -10.17 4.41 2.33
C TYR A 141 -9.96 3.37 1.21
N ALA A 142 -11.06 3.02 0.54
CA ALA A 142 -11.10 2.01 -0.52
C ALA A 142 -10.66 0.60 -0.07
N ASN A 143 -11.15 0.15 1.09
CA ASN A 143 -10.79 -1.13 1.71
C ASN A 143 -9.31 -1.20 2.13
N GLN A 144 -8.72 -0.10 2.60
CA GLN A 144 -7.30 -0.08 3.02
C GLN A 144 -7.04 -1.13 4.10
N MET A 145 -7.93 -1.24 5.09
CA MET A 145 -7.80 -2.21 6.17
C MET A 145 -7.86 -3.66 5.66
N THR A 146 -8.81 -3.96 4.78
CA THR A 146 -8.93 -5.28 4.14
C THR A 146 -7.62 -5.64 3.43
N ASN A 147 -7.03 -4.72 2.67
CA ASN A 147 -5.77 -4.98 1.95
C ASN A 147 -4.59 -5.20 2.90
N SER A 148 -4.47 -4.39 3.97
CA SER A 148 -3.46 -4.59 5.00
C SER A 148 -3.57 -5.98 5.63
N HIS A 149 -4.78 -6.43 5.96
CA HIS A 149 -5.00 -7.75 6.55
C HIS A 149 -4.78 -8.90 5.55
N MET A 150 -5.21 -8.74 4.30
CA MET A 150 -4.91 -9.71 3.24
C MET A 150 -3.40 -9.93 3.12
N CYS A 151 -2.62 -8.84 3.16
CA CYS A 151 -1.16 -8.93 3.10
C CYS A 151 -0.57 -9.54 4.38
N LEU A 152 -1.00 -9.06 5.56
CA LEU A 152 -0.55 -9.59 6.85
C LEU A 152 -0.70 -11.11 6.89
N TYR A 153 -1.87 -11.63 6.54
CA TYR A 153 -2.15 -13.06 6.63
C TYR A 153 -1.51 -13.88 5.51
N GLU A 154 -1.35 -13.33 4.30
CA GLU A 154 -0.63 -14.02 3.23
C GLU A 154 0.84 -14.26 3.63
N PHE A 155 1.49 -13.27 4.24
CA PHE A 155 2.93 -13.36 4.53
C PHE A 155 3.28 -13.69 5.98
N ARG A 156 2.27 -13.92 6.83
CA ARG A 156 2.43 -14.07 8.27
C ARG A 156 3.51 -15.07 8.68
N GLU A 157 3.49 -16.24 8.07
CA GLU A 157 4.38 -17.37 8.36
C GLU A 157 5.72 -17.28 7.63
N SER A 158 5.79 -16.47 6.58
CA SER A 158 6.99 -16.33 5.74
C SER A 158 7.88 -15.15 6.11
N ALA A 159 7.32 -14.08 6.66
CA ALA A 159 8.02 -12.81 6.86
C ALA A 159 8.45 -12.62 8.32
N GLU A 160 9.69 -12.16 8.53
CA GLU A 160 10.15 -11.74 9.86
C GLU A 160 9.59 -10.36 10.23
N PHE A 161 9.58 -9.43 9.27
CA PHE A 161 8.96 -8.11 9.42
C PHE A 161 8.08 -7.76 8.21
N ILE A 162 6.99 -7.03 8.49
CA ILE A 162 6.11 -6.47 7.45
C ILE A 162 5.91 -4.98 7.70
N SER A 163 6.24 -4.12 6.73
CA SER A 163 5.86 -2.70 6.75
C SER A 163 4.51 -2.47 6.09
N PHE A 164 3.74 -1.50 6.59
CA PHE A 164 2.51 -1.02 5.97
C PHE A 164 2.65 0.47 5.65
N THR A 165 2.77 0.81 4.37
CA THR A 165 3.12 2.18 3.93
C THR A 165 2.25 2.64 2.75
N ASP A 166 2.06 3.95 2.59
CA ASP A 166 1.47 4.50 1.38
C ASP A 166 2.51 4.65 0.26
N TRP A 167 2.06 4.93 -0.97
CA TRP A 167 2.94 5.06 -2.14
C TRP A 167 3.84 6.29 -2.11
N ASP A 168 3.48 7.29 -1.31
CA ASP A 168 4.26 8.49 -1.05
C ASP A 168 5.12 8.38 0.22
N ASP A 169 5.19 7.22 0.88
CA ASP A 169 5.94 7.01 2.13
C ASP A 169 7.19 6.15 1.93
N VAL A 170 8.34 6.80 1.72
CA VAL A 170 9.61 6.11 1.50
C VAL A 170 10.28 5.77 2.83
N LEU A 171 10.29 4.49 3.21
CA LEU A 171 11.03 4.00 4.37
C LEU A 171 12.53 4.10 4.11
N VAL A 172 13.27 4.67 5.07
CA VAL A 172 14.73 4.76 5.02
C VAL A 172 15.37 4.20 6.28
N GLY A 173 16.60 3.69 6.10
CA GLY A 173 17.43 3.16 7.17
C GLY A 173 17.99 4.24 8.12
N PRO A 174 18.97 3.87 8.97
CA PRO A 174 19.46 4.73 10.03
C PRO A 174 20.02 6.07 9.52
N ASN A 175 19.92 7.08 10.39
CA ASN A 175 20.32 8.47 10.13
C ASN A 175 19.69 9.04 8.85
N PHE A 176 18.38 8.82 8.70
CA PHE A 176 17.61 9.22 7.53
C PHE A 176 18.21 8.69 6.22
N GLY A 177 18.70 7.45 6.26
CA GLY A 177 19.20 6.73 5.10
C GLY A 177 20.71 6.82 4.85
N LYS A 178 21.44 7.66 5.62
CA LYS A 178 22.89 7.85 5.46
C LYS A 178 23.70 6.58 5.67
N ILE A 179 23.14 5.62 6.40
CA ILE A 179 23.75 4.32 6.65
C ILE A 179 22.95 3.25 5.91
N SER A 180 23.64 2.46 5.07
CA SER A 180 23.07 1.37 4.29
C SER A 180 22.87 0.08 5.11
N THR A 181 22.30 0.20 6.32
CA THR A 181 21.93 -0.98 7.13
C THR A 181 20.63 -1.57 6.58
N PRO A 182 20.57 -2.88 6.28
CA PRO A 182 19.34 -3.53 5.83
C PRO A 182 18.20 -3.36 6.84
N PHE A 183 16.96 -3.21 6.35
CA PHE A 183 15.81 -2.99 7.23
C PHE A 183 15.65 -4.08 8.27
N ALA A 184 15.77 -5.36 7.87
CA ALA A 184 15.64 -6.48 8.79
C ALA A 184 16.65 -6.42 9.93
N GLU A 185 17.90 -5.99 9.67
CA GLU A 185 18.91 -5.84 10.70
C GLU A 185 18.54 -4.76 11.71
N VAL A 186 18.07 -3.59 11.24
CA VAL A 186 17.59 -2.52 12.12
C VAL A 186 16.48 -3.04 13.05
N PHE A 187 15.47 -3.71 12.50
CA PHE A 187 14.35 -4.18 13.30
C PHE A 187 14.69 -5.39 14.18
N ARG A 188 15.66 -6.23 13.82
CA ARG A 188 16.23 -7.27 14.71
C ARG A 188 16.90 -6.66 15.94
N GLN A 189 17.69 -5.60 15.75
CA GLN A 189 18.35 -4.90 16.85
C GLN A 189 17.32 -4.28 17.79
N VAL A 190 16.33 -3.57 17.25
CA VAL A 190 15.23 -2.99 18.04
C VAL A 190 14.42 -4.07 18.77
N SER A 191 14.14 -5.20 18.11
CA SER A 191 13.41 -6.34 18.67
C SER A 191 14.16 -7.02 19.81
N THR A 192 15.48 -7.14 19.70
CA THR A 192 16.33 -7.71 20.77
C THR A 192 16.21 -6.90 22.07
N LEU A 193 16.18 -5.57 21.95
CA LEU A 193 16.01 -4.67 23.09
C LEU A 193 14.55 -4.59 23.58
N ASN A 194 13.58 -4.96 22.73
CA ASN A 194 12.16 -4.84 23.00
C ASN A 194 11.43 -6.14 22.59
N PRO A 195 11.65 -7.26 23.30
CA PRO A 195 11.20 -8.58 22.86
C PRO A 195 9.67 -8.72 22.78
N PHE A 196 8.93 -7.88 23.51
CA PHE A 196 7.47 -7.82 23.51
C PHE A 196 6.88 -6.79 22.53
N ALA A 197 7.70 -6.04 21.79
CA ALA A 197 7.20 -5.19 20.73
C ALA A 197 6.68 -6.07 19.57
N ALA A 198 5.40 -5.94 19.25
CA ALA A 198 4.76 -6.57 18.10
C ALA A 198 4.67 -5.64 16.89
N SER A 199 4.65 -4.32 17.15
CA SER A 199 4.59 -3.27 16.15
C SER A 199 5.63 -2.19 16.47
N PHE A 200 6.16 -1.57 15.43
CA PHE A 200 7.16 -0.51 15.46
C PHE A 200 6.58 0.71 14.72
N SER A 201 6.19 1.74 15.47
CA SER A 201 5.71 3.01 14.94
C SER A 201 6.89 3.84 14.45
N ILE A 202 6.93 4.09 13.15
CA ILE A 202 7.99 4.83 12.44
C ILE A 202 7.54 6.27 12.20
N SER A 203 8.39 7.21 12.60
CA SER A 203 8.08 8.64 12.46
C SER A 203 8.10 9.06 10.99
N ARG A 204 7.10 9.85 10.59
CA ARG A 204 6.88 10.28 9.22
C ARG A 204 7.14 11.77 9.08
N TYR A 205 7.99 12.14 8.11
CA TYR A 205 8.44 13.50 7.88
C TYR A 205 8.03 13.94 6.48
N PRO A 206 7.30 15.06 6.31
CA PRO A 206 7.00 15.63 5.01
C PRO A 206 8.28 16.11 4.34
N PHE A 207 8.40 15.80 3.06
CA PHE A 207 9.48 16.30 2.22
C PHE A 207 8.92 17.11 1.05
N ILE A 208 9.65 18.16 0.70
CA ILE A 208 9.35 19.06 -0.42
C ILE A 208 10.59 19.20 -1.30
N ASN A 209 10.39 19.43 -2.59
CA ASN A 209 11.41 19.88 -3.52
C ASN A 209 11.17 21.36 -3.87
N GLU A 210 12.21 22.19 -3.84
CA GLU A 210 12.04 23.64 -4.09
C GLU A 210 11.79 23.95 -5.57
N LYS A 211 12.29 23.14 -6.51
CA LYS A 211 12.01 23.25 -7.95
C LYS A 211 12.11 21.87 -8.60
N ALA A 212 11.11 21.56 -9.41
CA ALA A 212 10.94 20.28 -10.06
C ALA A 212 11.76 20.14 -11.35
N PHE A 213 11.91 18.89 -11.76
CA PHE A 213 12.96 18.39 -12.63
C PHE A 213 12.48 18.24 -14.09
N ARG A 214 13.16 18.90 -15.04
CA ARG A 214 13.52 18.37 -16.37
C ARG A 214 14.87 18.98 -16.79
N PRO A 215 15.99 18.23 -16.77
CA PRO A 215 17.12 18.59 -17.61
C PRO A 215 16.61 18.67 -19.05
N LYS A 216 17.13 19.60 -19.86
CA LYS A 216 16.80 19.70 -21.30
C LYS A 216 16.91 18.36 -22.06
N SER A 217 17.61 17.39 -21.49
CA SER A 217 17.60 15.98 -21.89
C SER A 217 16.57 15.20 -21.09
N TYR A 218 15.51 14.72 -21.73
CA TYR A 218 14.52 13.71 -21.32
C TYR A 218 15.01 12.58 -20.37
N GLN A 219 15.47 12.87 -19.16
CA GLN A 219 16.10 11.91 -18.27
C GLN A 219 15.68 12.18 -16.82
N PHE A 220 15.07 11.17 -16.19
CA PHE A 220 14.76 11.12 -14.76
C PHE A 220 16.01 10.67 -14.00
N SER A 221 16.30 11.33 -12.89
CA SER A 221 17.48 11.04 -12.07
C SER A 221 17.11 10.93 -10.59
N LEU A 222 17.30 9.75 -10.02
CA LEU A 222 17.17 9.51 -8.58
C LEU A 222 18.21 10.30 -7.78
N GLU A 223 19.44 10.44 -8.31
CA GLU A 223 20.50 11.23 -7.69
C GLU A 223 20.07 12.68 -7.48
N LEU A 224 19.54 13.32 -8.52
CA LEU A 224 19.14 14.71 -8.44
C LEU A 224 17.87 14.89 -7.60
N LEU A 225 16.94 13.93 -7.64
CA LEU A 225 15.76 13.93 -6.77
C LEU A 225 16.17 13.95 -5.31
N PHE A 226 16.99 12.99 -4.85
CA PHE A 226 17.37 12.90 -3.43
C PHE A 226 18.23 14.07 -2.95
N ASN A 227 19.08 14.64 -3.81
CA ASN A 227 19.91 15.80 -3.45
C ASN A 227 19.12 17.09 -3.23
N GLN A 228 17.88 17.17 -3.73
CA GLN A 228 17.01 18.36 -3.66
C GLN A 228 15.86 18.21 -2.66
N LEU A 229 15.81 17.07 -1.94
CA LEU A 229 14.79 16.83 -0.94
C LEU A 229 15.10 17.61 0.34
N HIS A 230 14.14 18.43 0.77
CA HIS A 230 14.17 19.12 2.05
C HIS A 230 13.01 18.64 2.92
N TYR A 231 13.28 18.35 4.19
CA TYR A 231 12.23 17.93 5.12
C TYR A 231 11.67 19.07 5.94
N SER A 232 10.38 18.97 6.23
CA SER A 232 9.75 19.71 7.29
C SER A 232 10.04 19.05 8.64
N THR A 233 10.23 19.86 9.68
CA THR A 233 10.31 19.37 11.07
C THR A 233 8.96 18.92 11.63
N LYS A 234 7.86 19.16 10.90
CA LYS A 234 6.53 18.70 11.26
C LYS A 234 6.48 17.17 11.20
N ILE A 235 6.11 16.53 12.30
CA ILE A 235 5.89 15.08 12.34
C ILE A 235 4.44 14.81 11.97
N GLU A 236 4.23 13.89 11.03
CA GLU A 236 2.91 13.41 10.61
C GLU A 236 2.56 12.07 11.26
N PRO A 237 1.29 11.61 11.15
CA PRO A 237 0.89 10.31 11.66
C PRO A 237 1.86 9.20 11.21
N PRO A 238 2.35 8.38 12.15
CA PRO A 238 3.36 7.38 11.84
C PRO A 238 2.79 6.27 10.96
N LYS A 239 3.68 5.44 10.42
CA LYS A 239 3.32 4.13 9.86
C LYS A 239 3.98 3.02 10.66
N VAL A 240 3.57 1.78 10.41
CA VAL A 240 4.03 0.65 11.22
C VAL A 240 4.83 -0.38 10.44
N VAL A 241 5.83 -0.93 11.13
CA VAL A 241 6.47 -2.20 10.80
C VAL A 241 6.09 -3.20 11.89
N VAL A 242 5.66 -4.40 11.53
CA VAL A 242 5.20 -5.39 12.50
C VAL A 242 6.03 -6.67 12.46
N ARG A 243 6.05 -7.37 13.59
CA ARG A 243 6.43 -8.79 13.66
C ARG A 243 5.14 -9.61 13.48
N PRO A 244 4.90 -10.17 12.28
CA PRO A 244 3.56 -10.62 11.90
C PRO A 244 3.03 -11.75 12.79
N GLN A 245 3.91 -12.59 13.35
CA GLN A 245 3.56 -13.65 14.29
C GLN A 245 2.95 -13.16 15.61
N LEU A 246 3.22 -11.91 15.98
CA LEU A 246 2.74 -11.31 17.23
C LEU A 246 1.50 -10.43 17.02
N VAL A 247 1.06 -10.28 15.77
CA VAL A 247 -0.01 -9.36 15.37
C VAL A 247 -1.23 -10.12 14.88
N ALA A 248 -2.36 -9.77 15.49
CA ALA A 248 -3.69 -10.27 15.17
C ALA A 248 -4.44 -9.38 14.17
N GLY A 249 -4.12 -8.09 14.13
CA GLY A 249 -4.74 -7.13 13.22
C GLY A 249 -4.00 -5.80 13.22
N VAL A 250 -3.96 -5.14 12.07
CA VAL A 250 -3.13 -3.96 11.82
C VAL A 250 -3.85 -2.96 10.94
N TRP A 251 -3.68 -1.68 11.24
CA TRP A 251 -3.97 -0.59 10.33
C TRP A 251 -2.65 0.03 9.90
N ILE A 252 -2.63 0.71 8.76
CA ILE A 252 -1.41 1.27 8.18
C ILE A 252 -0.68 2.22 9.17
N HIS A 253 -1.41 2.83 10.09
CA HIS A 253 -0.89 3.79 11.07
C HIS A 253 -0.56 3.20 12.44
N ASN A 254 -1.16 2.07 12.83
CA ASN A 254 -1.01 1.53 14.18
C ASN A 254 -1.42 0.05 14.27
N LEU A 255 -0.94 -0.62 15.32
CA LEU A 255 -1.42 -1.90 15.79
C LEU A 255 -2.88 -1.80 16.23
N ILE A 256 -3.74 -2.70 15.71
CA ILE A 256 -5.14 -2.80 16.16
C ILE A 256 -5.26 -3.89 17.24
N TYR A 257 -4.72 -5.08 16.94
CA TYR A 257 -4.75 -6.21 17.86
C TYR A 257 -3.41 -6.94 17.85
N ALA A 258 -2.88 -7.19 19.03
CA ALA A 258 -1.84 -8.18 19.23
C ALA A 258 -2.43 -9.58 19.47
N GLU A 259 -1.60 -10.61 19.30
CA GLU A 259 -1.99 -11.99 19.64
C GLU A 259 -2.06 -12.25 21.16
N SER A 260 -1.46 -11.38 21.97
CA SER A 260 -1.48 -11.46 23.43
C SER A 260 -1.36 -10.07 24.05
N ASP A 261 -1.97 -9.86 25.22
CA ASP A 261 -2.00 -8.58 25.94
C ASP A 261 -0.62 -8.11 26.41
N LYS A 262 0.38 -9.01 26.43
CA LYS A 262 1.78 -8.65 26.76
C LYS A 262 2.49 -7.91 25.62
N TYR A 263 1.97 -7.98 24.40
CA TYR A 263 2.59 -7.42 23.22
C TYR A 263 2.07 -6.01 22.94
N TYR A 264 2.96 -5.12 22.55
CA TYR A 264 2.64 -3.70 22.39
C TYR A 264 3.25 -3.08 21.12
N GLU A 265 2.81 -1.87 20.81
CA GLU A 265 3.42 -1.01 19.79
C GLU A 265 4.50 -0.13 20.42
N MET A 266 5.69 -0.14 19.83
CA MET A 266 6.84 0.63 20.27
C MET A 266 7.13 1.74 19.26
N LYS A 267 7.39 2.97 19.74
CA LYS A 267 7.91 4.03 18.88
C LYS A 267 9.40 3.82 18.60
N VAL A 268 9.79 3.86 17.32
CA VAL A 268 11.19 3.76 16.90
C VAL A 268 11.82 5.15 16.84
N ASN A 269 13.08 5.26 17.29
CA ASN A 269 13.85 6.49 17.15
C ASN A 269 14.10 6.78 15.66
N SER A 270 13.86 8.02 15.21
CA SER A 270 14.05 8.43 13.81
C SER A 270 15.50 8.30 13.33
N THR A 271 16.47 8.22 14.24
CA THR A 271 17.86 7.87 13.90
C THR A 271 18.04 6.41 13.48
N ASN A 272 17.11 5.51 13.82
CA ASN A 272 17.16 4.11 13.43
C ASN A 272 16.37 3.85 12.13
N ALA A 273 15.17 4.43 12.03
CA ALA A 273 14.34 4.35 10.83
C ALA A 273 13.38 5.54 10.76
N ALA A 274 13.13 6.04 9.55
CA ALA A 274 12.20 7.15 9.30
C ALA A 274 11.45 6.93 7.98
N LEU A 275 10.32 7.61 7.82
CA LEU A 275 9.58 7.68 6.56
C LEU A 275 9.68 9.08 5.97
N LEU A 276 10.08 9.15 4.71
CA LEU A 276 10.05 10.37 3.91
C LEU A 276 8.70 10.41 3.19
N HIS A 277 7.82 11.34 3.57
CA HIS A 277 6.52 11.52 2.94
C HIS A 277 6.62 12.50 1.77
N LEU A 278 6.64 11.95 0.55
CA LEU A 278 6.90 12.62 -0.73
C LEU A 278 5.61 13.09 -1.44
N LYS A 279 4.53 13.38 -0.69
CA LYS A 279 3.22 13.79 -1.24
C LYS A 279 3.28 15.01 -2.16
N ASN A 280 4.25 15.90 -1.94
CA ASN A 280 4.42 17.14 -2.71
C ASN A 280 5.58 17.05 -3.71
N LEU A 281 5.90 15.86 -4.23
CA LEU A 281 6.88 15.72 -5.31
C LEU A 281 6.33 16.38 -6.58
N ILE A 282 6.75 17.62 -6.85
CA ILE A 282 6.41 18.30 -8.10
C ILE A 282 7.34 17.76 -9.19
N ILE A 283 6.78 17.35 -10.32
CA ILE A 283 7.50 17.11 -11.58
C ILE A 283 6.90 18.11 -12.58
N ASP A 284 7.57 19.24 -12.79
CA ASP A 284 7.08 20.31 -13.65
C ASP A 284 7.28 19.93 -15.13
N GLU A 285 6.32 20.31 -15.96
CA GLU A 285 6.31 20.05 -17.39
C GLU A 285 6.92 21.21 -18.19
N GLU A 286 7.15 22.38 -17.58
CA GLU A 286 7.70 23.55 -18.25
C GLU A 286 9.22 23.45 -18.49
N GLU A 287 9.65 23.78 -19.72
CA GLU A 287 11.04 23.93 -20.15
C GLU A 287 11.71 25.13 -19.48
N THR A 288 12.07 25.02 -18.20
CA THR A 288 12.92 26.04 -17.58
C THR A 288 14.38 25.58 -17.57
N GLU A 289 15.22 26.36 -18.25
CA GLU A 289 16.66 26.22 -18.28
C GLU A 289 17.25 26.54 -16.90
N VAL A 290 17.26 25.55 -16.00
CA VAL A 290 17.94 25.71 -14.71
C VAL A 290 19.44 25.52 -14.93
N THR A 291 20.17 26.63 -14.88
CA THR A 291 21.64 26.61 -14.84
C THR A 291 22.07 25.90 -13.55
N LEU A 292 22.86 24.83 -13.66
CA LEU A 292 23.43 24.07 -12.52
C LEU A 292 24.05 24.97 -11.44
N ASN A 293 24.56 26.14 -11.82
CA ASN A 293 25.17 27.13 -10.94
C ASN A 293 24.18 27.86 -9.99
N LYS A 294 22.86 27.73 -10.18
CA LYS A 294 21.84 28.29 -9.27
C LYS A 294 21.35 27.30 -8.21
N LEU A 295 21.78 26.03 -8.27
CA LEU A 295 21.70 25.12 -7.13
C LEU A 295 22.77 25.52 -6.13
N MET A 296 22.56 26.66 -5.46
CA MET A 296 23.26 26.93 -4.21
C MET A 296 22.86 25.82 -3.27
N PHE A 297 23.78 24.88 -3.06
CA PHE A 297 23.71 23.87 -2.01
C PHE A 297 23.29 24.59 -0.74
N SER A 298 22.04 24.39 -0.30
CA SER A 298 21.74 24.74 1.08
C SER A 298 22.61 23.82 1.93
N GLU A 299 23.27 24.34 2.95
CA GLU A 299 24.05 23.53 3.90
C GLU A 299 23.16 22.51 4.65
N ASN A 300 21.84 22.53 4.39
CA ASN A 300 20.81 21.60 4.85
C ASN A 300 20.29 20.64 3.76
N GLY A 301 20.86 20.67 2.55
CA GLY A 301 20.56 19.75 1.45
C GLY A 301 21.14 18.38 1.77
N SER A 302 20.28 17.50 2.25
CA SER A 302 20.69 16.28 2.91
C SER A 302 21.12 15.20 1.90
N HIS A 303 22.39 14.78 1.96
CA HIS A 303 22.87 13.49 1.44
C HIS A 303 22.18 12.33 2.19
N LEU A 304 20.87 12.16 2.02
CA LEU A 304 20.07 11.17 2.74
C LEU A 304 20.36 9.77 2.23
N ILE A 305 20.33 9.60 0.91
CA ILE A 305 20.56 8.33 0.24
C ILE A 305 21.46 8.59 -0.97
N ASP A 306 22.37 7.67 -1.26
CA ASP A 306 23.16 7.74 -2.49
C ASP A 306 22.27 7.42 -3.70
N GLY A 307 21.60 8.44 -4.22
CA GLY A 307 20.70 8.30 -5.37
C GLY A 307 21.42 7.87 -6.65
N LYS A 308 22.75 8.02 -6.74
CA LYS A 308 23.55 7.51 -7.86
C LYS A 308 23.59 5.98 -7.84
N VAL A 309 23.79 5.39 -6.66
CA VAL A 309 23.72 3.93 -6.50
C VAL A 309 22.33 3.41 -6.85
N LEU A 310 21.27 4.09 -6.41
CA LEU A 310 19.89 3.73 -6.78
C LEU A 310 19.67 3.77 -8.30
N GLN A 311 20.10 4.85 -8.96
CA GLN A 311 20.01 5.00 -10.40
C GLN A 311 20.74 3.88 -11.15
N GLN A 312 21.96 3.54 -10.72
CA GLN A 312 22.75 2.47 -11.35
C GLN A 312 22.08 1.09 -11.19
N ASN A 313 21.51 0.80 -10.02
CA ASN A 313 20.79 -0.45 -9.79
C ASN A 313 19.53 -0.55 -10.66
N MET A 314 18.78 0.54 -10.79
CA MET A 314 17.61 0.62 -11.66
C MET A 314 17.97 0.35 -13.12
N VAL A 315 19.00 1.03 -13.66
CA VAL A 315 19.44 0.86 -15.05
C VAL A 315 19.88 -0.58 -15.32
N LYS A 316 20.72 -1.15 -14.44
CA LYS A 316 21.14 -2.56 -14.55
C LYS A 316 19.96 -3.53 -14.57
N MET A 317 18.94 -3.26 -13.77
CA MET A 317 17.73 -4.08 -13.73
C MET A 317 16.92 -3.97 -15.03
N PHE A 318 16.75 -2.76 -15.58
CA PHE A 318 16.10 -2.57 -16.86
C PHE A 318 16.85 -3.26 -18.00
N GLU A 319 18.18 -3.14 -18.05
CA GLU A 319 19.04 -3.85 -19.01
C GLU A 319 18.88 -5.36 -18.89
N LYS A 320 18.96 -5.92 -17.67
CA LYS A 320 18.77 -7.36 -17.40
C LYS A 320 17.44 -7.90 -17.94
N HIS A 321 16.39 -7.10 -17.94
CA HIS A 321 15.06 -7.50 -18.39
C HIS A 321 14.70 -7.02 -19.80
N ASN A 322 15.66 -6.47 -20.56
CA ASN A 322 15.47 -5.87 -21.88
C ASN A 322 14.31 -4.86 -21.91
N PHE A 323 14.23 -4.03 -20.87
CA PHE A 323 13.19 -3.02 -20.74
C PHE A 323 13.76 -1.63 -21.06
N THR A 324 13.12 -0.93 -22.00
CA THR A 324 13.45 0.45 -22.33
C THR A 324 12.47 1.37 -21.61
N PHE A 325 12.98 2.18 -20.68
CA PHE A 325 12.19 3.18 -19.99
C PHE A 325 12.06 4.44 -20.86
N ASP A 326 10.86 4.66 -21.41
CA ASP A 326 10.53 5.82 -22.23
C ASP A 326 9.68 6.82 -21.44
N LEU A 327 10.31 7.92 -21.02
CA LEU A 327 9.65 8.99 -20.27
C LEU A 327 8.48 9.64 -21.00
N SER A 328 8.51 9.68 -22.35
CA SER A 328 7.41 10.26 -23.12
C SER A 328 6.12 9.44 -22.98
N ALA A 329 6.24 8.14 -22.77
CA ALA A 329 5.10 7.26 -22.49
C ALA A 329 4.50 7.47 -21.09
N PHE A 330 5.19 8.21 -20.22
CA PHE A 330 4.77 8.57 -18.87
C PHE A 330 4.47 10.07 -18.72
N SER A 331 4.58 10.86 -19.79
CA SER A 331 4.45 12.33 -19.76
C SER A 331 3.00 12.83 -19.80
N HIS A 332 2.02 11.96 -19.53
CA HIS A 332 0.66 12.44 -19.33
C HIS A 332 0.63 13.14 -17.97
N SER A 333 0.18 14.40 -17.97
CA SER A 333 -0.04 15.20 -16.76
C SER A 333 -0.64 14.34 -15.66
N GLN A 334 -0.14 14.50 -14.42
CA GLN A 334 -0.64 13.87 -13.19
C GLN A 334 -2.14 14.22 -12.93
N ILE A 335 -3.03 13.68 -13.77
CA ILE A 335 -4.47 13.94 -13.78
C ILE A 335 -5.11 13.29 -12.56
N PHE A 336 -4.92 11.99 -12.36
CA PHE A 336 -5.53 11.26 -11.26
C PHE A 336 -4.95 11.66 -9.91
N HIS A 337 -3.63 11.84 -9.79
CA HIS A 337 -2.97 12.22 -8.54
C HIS A 337 -3.52 13.55 -8.02
N LYS A 338 -3.58 14.59 -8.85
CA LYS A 338 -4.10 15.90 -8.44
C LYS A 338 -5.56 15.82 -7.96
N LEU A 339 -6.40 15.05 -8.66
CA LEU A 339 -7.81 14.87 -8.30
C LEU A 339 -7.97 14.07 -7.00
N ILE A 340 -7.24 12.96 -6.87
CA ILE A 340 -7.30 12.08 -5.70
C ILE A 340 -6.73 12.79 -4.47
N SER A 341 -5.57 13.43 -4.59
CA SER A 341 -4.91 14.16 -3.50
C SER A 341 -5.79 15.30 -2.98
N LYS A 342 -6.42 16.07 -3.89
CA LYS A 342 -7.38 17.11 -3.51
C LYS A 342 -8.58 16.53 -2.78
N CYS A 343 -9.13 15.42 -3.26
CA CYS A 343 -10.29 14.80 -2.65
C CYS A 343 -9.98 14.23 -1.25
N TYR A 344 -8.90 13.45 -1.11
CA TYR A 344 -8.50 12.92 0.20
C TYR A 344 -8.18 14.03 1.19
N SER A 345 -7.54 15.12 0.77
CA SER A 345 -7.30 16.27 1.64
C SER A 345 -8.62 16.90 2.14
N SER A 346 -9.67 16.92 1.32
CA SER A 346 -11.01 17.35 1.73
C SER A 346 -11.68 16.38 2.70
N ILE A 347 -11.53 15.07 2.48
CA ILE A 347 -12.05 14.03 3.37
C ILE A 347 -11.34 14.09 4.73
N GLU A 348 -10.01 14.18 4.75
CA GLU A 348 -9.18 14.32 5.96
C GLU A 348 -9.55 15.57 6.76
N LYS A 349 -9.75 16.70 6.08
CA LYS A 349 -10.21 17.94 6.73
C LYS A 349 -11.59 17.73 7.37
N SER A 350 -12.55 17.17 6.62
CA SER A 350 -13.90 16.91 7.12
C SER A 350 -13.91 15.93 8.30
N ALA A 351 -13.04 14.92 8.27
CA ALA A 351 -12.85 13.99 9.37
C ALA A 351 -12.26 14.67 10.61
N SER A 352 -11.24 15.52 10.42
CA SER A 352 -10.59 16.28 11.50
C SER A 352 -11.55 17.26 12.18
N ASP A 353 -12.45 17.85 11.39
CA ASP A 353 -13.47 18.79 11.87
C ASP A 353 -14.74 18.08 12.42
N ASN A 354 -14.73 16.74 12.54
CA ASN A 354 -15.87 15.91 12.94
C ASN A 354 -17.16 16.16 12.11
N SER A 355 -17.02 16.65 10.88
CA SER A 355 -18.13 16.99 9.98
C SER A 355 -18.39 15.92 8.92
N LEU A 356 -17.59 14.85 8.90
CA LEU A 356 -17.73 13.76 7.94
C LEU A 356 -18.99 12.93 8.21
N ILE A 357 -19.97 13.02 7.30
CA ILE A 357 -21.27 12.32 7.38
C ILE A 357 -21.34 11.04 6.53
N PHE A 358 -20.29 10.72 5.79
CA PHE A 358 -20.21 9.57 4.89
C PHE A 358 -18.93 8.77 5.16
N CYS A 359 -18.87 7.52 4.71
CA CYS A 359 -17.67 6.70 4.84
C CYS A 359 -16.50 7.32 4.05
N PRO A 360 -15.31 7.56 4.65
CA PRO A 360 -14.20 8.17 3.93
C PRO A 360 -13.70 7.23 2.83
N THR A 361 -13.87 7.59 1.57
CA THR A 361 -13.48 6.76 0.42
C THR A 361 -13.36 7.58 -0.86
N HIS A 362 -12.53 7.11 -1.80
CA HIS A 362 -12.39 7.74 -3.11
C HIS A 362 -13.71 7.76 -3.92
N LYS A 363 -14.69 6.91 -3.60
CA LYS A 363 -16.02 6.92 -4.24
C LYS A 363 -16.84 8.17 -3.94
N ALA A 364 -16.48 8.95 -2.92
CA ALA A 364 -17.10 10.24 -2.65
C ALA A 364 -16.59 11.36 -3.59
N CYS A 365 -15.57 11.09 -4.38
CA CYS A 365 -14.95 12.06 -5.27
C CYS A 365 -15.58 12.02 -6.67
N ILE A 366 -15.61 13.17 -7.34
CA ILE A 366 -16.05 13.28 -8.74
C ILE A 366 -14.81 13.27 -9.63
N TYR A 367 -14.82 12.40 -10.63
CA TYR A 367 -13.71 12.25 -11.58
C TYR A 367 -14.22 12.45 -13.01
N PRO A 368 -13.53 13.24 -13.84
CA PRO A 368 -13.85 13.34 -15.24
C PRO A 368 -13.34 12.10 -16.00
N ASP A 369 -14.10 11.65 -16.99
CA ASP A 369 -13.63 10.65 -17.95
C ASP A 369 -12.29 11.09 -18.56
N GLN A 370 -11.33 10.17 -18.58
CA GLN A 370 -10.01 10.44 -19.15
C GLN A 370 -9.77 9.53 -20.34
N ASN A 371 -9.32 10.09 -21.46
CA ASN A 371 -8.92 9.34 -22.64
C ASN A 371 -7.51 8.76 -22.46
N VAL A 372 -7.35 7.92 -21.42
CA VAL A 372 -6.09 7.28 -21.06
C VAL A 372 -6.31 5.77 -20.91
N THR A 373 -5.32 5.01 -21.36
CA THR A 373 -5.38 3.56 -21.30
C THR A 373 -4.86 3.06 -19.95
N VAL A 374 -5.71 2.32 -19.25
CA VAL A 374 -5.45 1.82 -17.90
C VAL A 374 -5.68 0.32 -17.82
N ILE A 375 -5.07 -0.30 -16.82
CA ILE A 375 -5.36 -1.65 -16.40
C ILE A 375 -6.19 -1.57 -15.12
N LYS A 376 -7.36 -2.20 -15.11
CA LYS A 376 -8.26 -2.22 -13.95
C LYS A 376 -8.73 -3.62 -13.58
N VAL A 377 -9.09 -3.80 -12.31
CA VAL A 377 -9.65 -5.06 -11.82
C VAL A 377 -11.12 -5.19 -12.26
N LYS A 378 -11.42 -6.34 -12.85
CA LYS A 378 -12.79 -6.82 -13.08
C LYS A 378 -13.02 -8.01 -12.15
N THR A 379 -14.12 -7.96 -11.42
CA THR A 379 -14.54 -9.01 -10.49
C THR A 379 -15.96 -9.44 -10.83
N SER A 380 -16.19 -10.74 -11.00
CA SER A 380 -17.52 -11.33 -11.01
C SER A 380 -17.84 -11.93 -9.62
N PHE A 381 -19.13 -12.02 -9.31
CA PHE A 381 -19.61 -12.54 -8.04
C PHE A 381 -20.64 -13.66 -8.24
N LYS A 382 -20.63 -14.63 -7.34
CA LYS A 382 -21.77 -15.51 -7.10
C LYS A 382 -22.58 -14.98 -5.91
N HIS A 383 -23.89 -15.21 -5.97
CA HIS A 383 -24.83 -14.78 -4.94
C HIS A 383 -25.61 -15.96 -4.34
N PRO A 384 -24.94 -16.94 -3.72
CA PRO A 384 -25.67 -18.04 -3.12
C PRO A 384 -26.51 -17.51 -1.95
N LYS A 385 -27.80 -17.86 -1.96
CA LYS A 385 -28.70 -17.60 -0.83
C LYS A 385 -28.33 -18.58 0.28
N ILE A 386 -27.92 -18.05 1.44
CA ILE A 386 -27.59 -18.87 2.60
C ILE A 386 -28.87 -19.16 3.38
N VAL A 387 -29.13 -18.41 4.46
CA VAL A 387 -30.20 -18.66 5.44
C VAL A 387 -30.99 -17.37 5.65
N ALA A 388 -32.31 -17.48 5.89
CA ALA A 388 -33.17 -16.37 6.34
C ALA A 388 -33.07 -15.09 5.50
N GLY A 389 -32.93 -15.22 4.18
CA GLY A 389 -32.81 -14.09 3.27
C GLY A 389 -31.42 -13.46 3.17
N SER A 390 -30.42 -13.95 3.92
CA SER A 390 -29.02 -13.51 3.77
C SER A 390 -28.43 -13.98 2.44
N ILE A 391 -27.78 -13.04 1.74
CA ILE A 391 -27.09 -13.27 0.48
C ILE A 391 -25.59 -13.22 0.74
N TRP A 392 -24.89 -14.27 0.30
CA TRP A 392 -23.42 -14.27 0.29
C TRP A 392 -22.91 -13.67 -1.02
N HIS A 393 -21.81 -12.93 -0.96
CA HIS A 393 -21.16 -12.38 -2.14
C HIS A 393 -19.77 -13.00 -2.29
N GLU A 394 -19.66 -14.03 -3.12
CA GLU A 394 -18.41 -14.76 -3.34
C GLU A 394 -17.74 -14.27 -4.63
N ARG A 395 -16.45 -13.91 -4.58
CA ARG A 395 -15.67 -13.55 -5.78
C ARG A 395 -15.34 -14.80 -6.58
N LYS A 396 -15.61 -14.82 -7.89
CA LYS A 396 -15.35 -15.98 -8.76
C LYS A 396 -14.25 -15.70 -9.77
N ASP A 397 -14.44 -14.69 -10.62
CA ASP A 397 -13.52 -14.38 -11.72
C ASP A 397 -12.90 -13.01 -11.47
N VAL A 398 -11.68 -12.99 -10.94
CA VAL A 398 -10.91 -11.75 -10.69
C VAL A 398 -9.81 -11.65 -11.73
N SER A 399 -9.94 -10.70 -12.66
CA SER A 399 -9.00 -10.50 -13.77
C SER A 399 -8.60 -9.04 -13.90
N PHE A 400 -7.45 -8.79 -14.53
CA PHE A 400 -7.12 -7.47 -15.04
C PHE A 400 -7.73 -7.30 -16.43
N VAL A 401 -8.29 -6.13 -16.71
CA VAL A 401 -8.84 -5.77 -18.02
C VAL A 401 -8.30 -4.41 -18.44
N GLU A 402 -8.09 -4.24 -19.73
CA GLU A 402 -7.72 -2.95 -20.32
C GLU A 402 -8.96 -2.08 -20.50
N SER A 403 -8.82 -0.78 -20.27
CA SER A 403 -9.87 0.23 -20.40
C SER A 403 -9.29 1.50 -21.00
N HIS A 404 -9.91 2.04 -22.04
CA HIS A 404 -9.50 3.30 -22.67
C HIS A 404 -10.22 4.54 -22.11
N LYS A 405 -11.07 4.35 -21.10
CA LYS A 405 -11.85 5.43 -20.45
C LYS A 405 -11.26 5.87 -19.10
N GLY A 406 -10.00 5.52 -18.82
CA GLY A 406 -9.42 5.77 -17.51
C GLY A 406 -9.96 4.84 -16.41
N CYS A 407 -9.66 5.22 -15.17
CA CYS A 407 -9.80 4.38 -13.98
C CYS A 407 -11.12 4.51 -13.22
N LEU A 408 -11.84 5.62 -13.41
CA LEU A 408 -12.90 6.06 -12.53
C LEU A 408 -14.21 6.13 -13.28
#